data_AF-A0A653V6M1-F1
#
_entry.id   AF-A0A653V6M1-F1
#
_cell.length_a   1.000
_cell.length_b   1.000
_cell.length_c   1.000
_cell.angle_alpha   90.00
_cell.angle_beta   90.00
_cell.angle_gamma   90.00
#
_symmetry.space_group_name_H-M   'P 1'
#
loop_
_entity.id
_entity.type
_entity.pdbx_description
1 polymer ?
#
loop_
_entity_poly.entity_id
_entity_poly.type
_entity_poly.pdbx_seq_one_letter_code
_entity_poly.pdbx_strand_id
1 'polypeptide(L)'
;MHKKIGTSIIIIFIALSSCRSKNNIETGKNNIIKDSTLVYQDNKEIGKIGQKTTFNCMSCYAISKVKIVGKEIGIKIPVSNRGINNESFLEYDFVIDKIENNTNYTIVKYSSTLSSKAYELKLYKNEKGQIYVINVLTVSYGIKDIEIAENDYESFQSNSICQSKKRTLVKDTIMISDNNFFEKNECFDCPIKYTIDECIANKEKGIKMIWE
;
A
#
# COMPACT_ATOMS: atom_id res chain seq x y z
N MET A 1 -26.61 -74.40 8.10
CA MET A 1 -25.36 -73.61 7.97
C MET A 1 -25.54 -72.58 6.87
N HIS A 2 -25.83 -71.33 7.21
CA HIS A 2 -25.80 -70.22 6.25
C HIS A 2 -24.92 -69.09 6.82
N LYS A 3 -23.90 -68.76 6.03
CA LYS A 3 -22.86 -67.75 6.26
C LYS A 3 -23.49 -66.36 6.44
N LYS A 4 -23.15 -65.68 7.54
CA LYS A 4 -23.33 -64.23 7.69
C LYS A 4 -22.23 -63.52 6.89
N ILE A 5 -22.63 -62.70 5.92
CA ILE A 5 -21.76 -61.73 5.26
C ILE A 5 -21.89 -60.44 6.07
N GLY A 6 -20.83 -60.10 6.80
CA GLY A 6 -20.72 -58.82 7.51
C GLY A 6 -20.28 -57.74 6.54
N THR A 7 -21.18 -56.85 6.17
CA THR A 7 -20.86 -55.63 5.43
C THR A 7 -20.43 -54.56 6.43
N SER A 8 -19.12 -54.29 6.49
CA SER A 8 -18.55 -53.15 7.19
C SER A 8 -18.99 -51.85 6.54
N ILE A 9 -19.80 -51.06 7.25
CA ILE A 9 -20.08 -49.66 6.90
C ILE A 9 -18.98 -48.83 7.56
N ILE A 10 -18.00 -48.40 6.76
CA ILE A 10 -17.00 -47.41 7.17
C ILE A 10 -17.63 -46.04 7.00
N ILE A 11 -18.13 -45.46 8.10
CA ILE A 11 -18.58 -44.06 8.15
C ILE A 11 -17.34 -43.20 8.34
N ILE A 12 -16.89 -42.53 7.28
CA ILE A 12 -15.85 -41.50 7.36
C ILE A 12 -16.50 -40.23 7.92
N PHE A 13 -16.30 -39.99 9.22
CA PHE A 13 -16.59 -38.71 9.85
C PHE A 13 -15.55 -37.68 9.36
N ILE A 14 -15.93 -36.85 8.38
CA ILE A 14 -15.20 -35.62 8.08
C ILE A 14 -15.55 -34.62 9.19
N ALA A 15 -14.67 -34.51 10.18
CA ALA A 15 -14.72 -33.43 11.14
C ALA A 15 -14.45 -32.10 10.41
N LEU A 16 -15.52 -31.36 10.13
CA LEU A 16 -15.44 -29.93 9.82
C LEU A 16 -14.82 -29.24 11.04
N SER A 17 -13.53 -28.97 10.98
CA SER A 17 -12.85 -28.02 11.87
C SER A 17 -13.33 -26.62 11.51
N SER A 18 -14.53 -26.27 12.00
CA SER A 18 -14.92 -24.88 12.13
C SER A 18 -13.88 -24.17 13.01
N CYS A 19 -13.09 -23.27 12.42
CA CYS A 19 -12.38 -22.24 13.17
C CYS A 19 -13.42 -21.33 13.84
N ARG A 20 -13.93 -21.73 15.01
CA ARG A 20 -14.53 -20.79 15.95
C ARG A 20 -13.39 -20.00 16.57
N SER A 21 -13.06 -18.85 15.97
CA SER A 21 -12.32 -17.81 16.67
C SER A 21 -13.12 -17.45 17.93
N LYS A 22 -12.61 -17.86 19.10
CA LYS A 22 -13.10 -17.39 20.38
C LYS A 22 -12.65 -15.93 20.51
N ASN A 23 -13.48 -15.00 20.05
CA ASN A 23 -13.34 -13.60 20.42
C ASN A 23 -13.84 -13.46 21.86
N ASN A 24 -12.91 -13.55 22.82
CA ASN A 24 -13.13 -12.99 24.14
C ASN A 24 -13.25 -11.47 23.97
N ILE A 25 -14.47 -10.96 24.05
CA ILE A 25 -14.72 -9.55 24.27
C ILE A 25 -14.44 -9.32 25.75
N GLU A 26 -13.19 -9.05 26.09
CA GLU A 26 -12.87 -8.31 27.30
C GLU A 26 -13.10 -6.83 26.98
N THR A 27 -14.18 -6.30 27.54
CA THR A 27 -14.40 -4.85 27.70
C THR A 27 -13.36 -4.29 28.66
N GLY A 28 -12.12 -4.16 28.19
CA GLY A 28 -11.12 -3.29 28.77
C GLY A 28 -11.24 -1.92 28.10
N LYS A 29 -11.39 -0.86 28.89
CA LYS A 29 -11.16 0.51 28.43
C LYS A 29 -9.72 0.59 27.89
N ASN A 30 -9.55 0.37 26.59
CA ASN A 30 -8.29 0.63 25.94
C ASN A 30 -8.10 2.14 25.97
N ASN A 31 -7.24 2.60 26.88
CA ASN A 31 -6.53 3.85 26.71
C ASN A 31 -6.01 3.85 25.28
N ILE A 32 -6.62 4.67 24.44
CA ILE A 32 -6.10 5.00 23.12
C ILE A 32 -4.70 5.51 23.40
N ILE A 33 -3.69 4.68 23.10
CA ILE A 33 -2.32 5.14 22.99
C ILE A 33 -2.37 6.11 21.81
N LYS A 34 -2.65 7.39 22.11
CA LYS A 34 -2.55 8.48 21.15
C LYS A 34 -1.11 8.42 20.67
N ASP A 35 -0.94 8.01 19.43
CA ASP A 35 0.35 8.04 18.75
C ASP A 35 0.92 9.45 18.92
N SER A 36 1.95 9.58 19.76
CA SER A 36 2.47 10.88 20.19
C SER A 36 3.30 11.60 19.12
N THR A 37 3.25 11.12 17.89
CA THR A 37 4.00 11.63 16.75
C THR A 37 3.63 13.08 16.46
N LEU A 38 4.66 13.94 16.41
CA LEU A 38 4.53 15.36 16.12
C LEU A 38 4.16 15.59 14.66
N VAL A 39 3.25 16.54 14.45
CA VAL A 39 2.80 17.02 13.14
C VAL A 39 3.33 18.42 12.91
N TYR A 40 3.79 18.67 11.69
CA TYR A 40 4.42 19.92 11.30
C TYR A 40 3.72 20.54 10.10
N GLN A 41 3.68 21.87 10.04
CA GLN A 41 3.40 22.65 8.84
C GLN A 41 4.47 23.75 8.73
N ASP A 42 5.04 23.96 7.53
CA ASP A 42 6.09 24.96 7.31
C ASP A 42 7.26 24.85 8.31
N ASN A 43 7.63 23.60 8.66
CA ASN A 43 8.64 23.23 9.66
C ASN A 43 8.33 23.67 11.11
N LYS A 44 7.11 24.10 11.42
CA LYS A 44 6.64 24.39 12.78
C LYS A 44 5.75 23.27 13.29
N GLU A 45 5.91 22.88 14.55
CA GLU A 45 5.00 21.93 15.21
C GLU A 45 3.60 22.55 15.35
N ILE A 46 2.57 21.83 14.93
CA ILE A 46 1.17 22.27 14.99
C ILE A 46 0.28 21.34 15.84
N GLY A 47 0.80 20.20 16.28
CA GLY A 47 0.07 19.24 17.11
C GLY A 47 0.63 17.83 17.00
N LYS A 48 -0.19 16.85 17.37
CA LYS A 48 0.16 15.42 17.36
C LYS A 48 -0.90 14.59 16.64
N ILE A 49 -0.49 13.43 16.13
CA ILE A 49 -1.42 12.45 15.55
C ILE A 49 -2.45 12.00 16.60
N GLY A 50 -3.70 11.84 16.19
CA GLY A 50 -4.83 11.52 17.07
C GLY A 50 -5.19 12.64 18.06
N GLN A 51 -4.58 13.81 17.97
CA GLN A 51 -4.99 14.98 18.74
C GLN A 51 -6.21 15.65 18.08
N LYS A 52 -7.24 15.93 18.89
CA LYS A 52 -8.35 16.77 18.48
C LYS A 52 -7.83 18.16 18.13
N THR A 53 -8.24 18.71 17.00
CA THR A 53 -7.77 20.00 16.52
C THR A 53 -8.86 20.77 15.80
N THR A 54 -8.77 22.11 15.87
CA THR A 54 -9.51 23.03 14.99
C THR A 54 -8.60 23.64 13.93
N PHE A 55 -7.31 23.29 13.94
CA PHE A 55 -6.34 23.73 12.96
C PHE A 55 -6.67 23.15 11.59
N ASN A 56 -6.74 23.99 10.57
CA ASN A 56 -6.96 23.58 9.19
C ASN A 56 -5.62 23.17 8.56
N CYS A 57 -5.42 21.86 8.43
CA CYS A 57 -4.21 21.28 7.90
C CYS A 57 -4.22 21.25 6.37
N MET A 58 -3.53 22.22 5.75
CA MET A 58 -3.47 22.31 4.28
C MET A 58 -2.29 21.52 3.68
N SER A 59 -1.18 21.43 4.39
CA SER A 59 0.05 20.78 3.93
C SER A 59 0.87 20.25 5.10
N CYS A 60 0.21 19.71 6.12
CA CYS A 60 0.93 19.16 7.26
C CYS A 60 1.50 17.79 6.95
N TYR A 61 2.52 17.45 7.71
CA TYR A 61 3.18 16.17 7.62
C TYR A 61 3.74 15.77 8.98
N ALA A 62 3.87 14.47 9.17
CA ALA A 62 4.72 13.89 10.20
C ALA A 62 6.00 13.36 9.55
N ILE A 63 7.07 13.22 10.32
CA ILE A 63 8.35 12.70 9.83
C ILE A 63 8.58 11.31 10.43
N SER A 64 8.66 10.31 9.57
CA SER A 64 9.18 8.99 9.93
C SER A 64 10.63 8.86 9.48
N LYS A 65 11.51 8.37 10.35
CA LYS A 65 12.93 8.18 10.04
C LYS A 65 13.14 6.77 9.51
N VAL A 66 13.78 6.66 8.35
CA VAL A 66 14.14 5.36 7.77
C VAL A 66 15.64 5.30 7.51
N LYS A 67 16.24 4.14 7.75
CA LYS A 67 17.65 3.88 7.47
C LYS A 67 17.78 3.28 6.07
N ILE A 68 18.42 4.01 5.16
CA ILE A 68 18.67 3.61 3.77
C ILE A 68 20.15 3.35 3.59
N VAL A 69 20.52 2.10 3.35
CA VAL A 69 21.92 1.68 3.11
C VAL A 69 22.89 2.33 4.13
N GLY A 70 22.49 2.33 5.41
CA GLY A 70 23.28 2.89 6.51
C GLY A 70 23.07 4.37 6.84
N LYS A 71 22.45 5.18 5.97
CA LYS A 71 22.17 6.61 6.21
C LYS A 71 20.70 6.82 6.58
N GLU A 72 20.44 7.60 7.62
CA GLU A 72 19.08 7.98 8.01
C GLU A 72 18.54 9.07 7.07
N ILE A 73 17.30 8.93 6.64
CA ILE A 73 16.54 10.00 5.97
C ILE A 73 15.17 10.16 6.62
N GLY A 74 14.56 11.34 6.48
CA GLY A 74 13.18 11.57 6.87
C GLY A 74 12.20 11.30 5.72
N ILE A 75 11.16 10.53 5.96
CA ILE A 75 9.98 10.45 5.11
C ILE A 75 8.92 11.37 5.71
N LYS A 76 8.56 12.42 4.97
CA LYS A 76 7.42 13.28 5.26
C LYS A 76 6.15 12.57 4.79
N ILE A 77 5.35 12.14 5.77
CA ILE A 77 4.06 11.48 5.55
C ILE A 77 2.97 12.56 5.67
N PRO A 78 2.18 12.81 4.62
CA PRO A 78 1.07 13.76 4.68
C PRO A 78 0.07 13.40 5.78
N VAL A 79 -0.45 14.45 6.42
CA VAL A 79 -1.45 14.39 7.49
C VAL A 79 -2.62 15.27 7.09
N SER A 80 -3.83 14.81 7.34
CA SER A 80 -5.05 15.58 7.10
C SER A 80 -5.95 15.62 8.33
N ASN A 81 -6.91 16.55 8.31
CA ASN A 81 -8.00 16.58 9.27
C ASN A 81 -9.02 15.50 8.93
N ARG A 82 -9.29 14.59 9.87
CA ARG A 82 -10.36 13.59 9.76
C ARG A 82 -11.47 13.84 10.77
N GLY A 83 -12.69 13.94 10.26
CA GLY A 83 -13.89 14.19 11.05
C GLY A 83 -14.49 12.89 11.61
N ILE A 84 -14.59 12.78 12.93
CA ILE A 84 -15.28 11.68 13.63
C ILE A 84 -16.20 12.32 14.68
N ASN A 85 -17.50 12.02 14.65
CA ASN A 85 -18.47 12.47 15.65
C ASN A 85 -18.44 13.99 15.95
N ASN A 86 -18.43 14.83 14.90
CA ASN A 86 -18.30 16.30 15.00
C ASN A 86 -17.00 16.83 15.60
N GLU A 87 -15.99 15.97 15.77
CA GLU A 87 -14.63 16.35 16.15
C GLU A 87 -13.68 16.11 14.98
N SER A 88 -12.63 16.93 14.89
CA SER A 88 -11.59 16.81 13.86
C SER A 88 -10.28 16.39 14.51
N PHE A 89 -9.61 15.40 13.94
CA PHE A 89 -8.34 14.85 14.42
C PHE A 89 -7.29 14.90 13.32
N LEU A 90 -6.02 15.03 13.71
CA LEU A 90 -4.89 14.88 12.79
C LEU A 90 -4.61 13.40 12.59
N GLU A 91 -4.71 12.92 11.35
CA GLU A 91 -4.41 11.51 11.00
C GLU A 91 -3.56 11.42 9.74
N TYR A 92 -2.83 10.32 9.60
CA TYR A 92 -2.00 10.06 8.44
C TYR A 92 -2.84 9.77 7.19
N ASP A 93 -2.42 10.31 6.05
CA ASP A 93 -2.98 9.96 4.74
C ASP A 93 -2.36 8.68 4.15
N PHE A 94 -1.22 8.24 4.71
CA PHE A 94 -0.50 7.05 4.30
C PHE A 94 0.07 6.29 5.50
N VAL A 95 0.19 4.98 5.37
CA VAL A 95 0.87 4.11 6.34
C VAL A 95 2.08 3.48 5.68
N ILE A 96 3.23 3.48 6.38
CA ILE A 96 4.40 2.70 5.95
C ILE A 96 4.17 1.25 6.38
N ASP A 97 3.89 0.39 5.40
CA ASP A 97 3.57 -1.02 5.64
C ASP A 97 4.83 -1.85 5.89
N LYS A 98 5.90 -1.57 5.13
CA LYS A 98 7.14 -2.35 5.20
C LYS A 98 8.34 -1.58 4.68
N ILE A 99 9.51 -1.85 5.27
CA ILE A 99 10.80 -1.39 4.77
C ILE A 99 11.69 -2.61 4.54
N GLU A 100 12.14 -2.79 3.30
CA GLU A 100 13.00 -3.89 2.90
C GLU A 100 14.39 -3.36 2.55
N ASN A 101 15.40 -3.79 3.31
CA ASN A 101 16.78 -3.39 3.08
C ASN A 101 17.52 -4.49 2.33
N ASN A 102 18.00 -4.16 1.13
CA ASN A 102 18.91 -4.99 0.35
C ASN A 102 20.31 -4.36 0.34
N THR A 103 21.31 -5.11 -0.12
CA THR A 103 22.72 -4.66 -0.14
C THR A 103 22.89 -3.32 -0.88
N ASN A 104 22.18 -3.15 -1.99
CA ASN A 104 22.35 -2.00 -2.88
C ASN A 104 21.19 -0.98 -2.79
N TYR A 105 20.04 -1.36 -2.26
CA TYR A 105 18.86 -0.51 -2.26
C TYR A 105 17.93 -0.80 -1.08
N THR A 106 17.10 0.17 -0.75
CA THR A 106 15.99 0.02 0.21
C THR A 106 14.67 0.19 -0.54
N ILE A 107 13.68 -0.65 -0.25
CA ILE A 107 12.30 -0.48 -0.74
C ILE A 107 11.44 -0.05 0.44
N VAL A 108 10.73 1.05 0.30
CA VAL A 108 9.70 1.48 1.26
C VAL A 108 8.35 1.21 0.63
N LYS A 109 7.58 0.30 1.23
CA LYS A 109 6.22 -0.01 0.83
C LYS A 109 5.26 0.75 1.73
N TYR A 110 4.30 1.44 1.13
CA TYR A 110 3.32 2.24 1.85
C TYR A 110 1.99 2.26 1.12
N SER A 111 0.90 2.45 1.86
CA SER A 111 -0.46 2.41 1.33
C SER A 111 -1.23 3.66 1.72
N SER A 112 -2.14 4.09 0.85
CA SER A 112 -3.05 5.19 1.14
C SER A 112 -4.07 4.75 2.19
N THR A 113 -4.34 5.60 3.17
CA THR A 113 -5.47 5.41 4.11
C THR A 113 -6.78 5.97 3.56
N LEU A 114 -6.75 6.56 2.37
CA LEU A 114 -7.88 7.23 1.71
C LEU A 114 -8.35 6.48 0.45
N SER A 115 -7.55 5.54 -0.07
CA SER A 115 -7.84 4.82 -1.31
C SER A 115 -7.25 3.41 -1.29
N SER A 116 -7.55 2.60 -2.30
CA SER A 116 -7.00 1.24 -2.48
C SER A 116 -5.57 1.22 -3.05
N LYS A 117 -4.90 2.38 -3.13
CA LYS A 117 -3.58 2.52 -3.74
C LYS A 117 -2.47 2.06 -2.80
N ALA A 118 -1.60 1.20 -3.31
CA ALA A 118 -0.35 0.78 -2.69
C ALA A 118 0.83 1.29 -3.50
N TYR A 119 1.94 1.55 -2.82
CA TYR A 119 3.12 2.19 -3.38
C TYR A 119 4.40 1.47 -2.98
N GLU A 120 5.38 1.47 -3.88
CA GLU A 120 6.76 1.09 -3.57
C GLU A 120 7.74 2.18 -4.01
N LEU A 121 8.56 2.65 -3.07
CA LEU A 121 9.64 3.61 -3.32
C LEU A 121 10.99 2.89 -3.22
N LYS A 122 11.68 2.75 -4.35
CA LYS A 122 13.02 2.16 -4.39
C LYS A 122 14.09 3.24 -4.29
N LEU A 123 14.93 3.10 -3.27
CA LEU A 123 15.96 4.05 -2.89
C LEU A 123 17.33 3.44 -3.04
N TYR A 124 18.24 4.16 -3.67
CA TYR A 124 19.62 3.73 -3.93
C TYR A 124 20.61 4.75 -3.38
N LYS A 125 21.68 4.27 -2.76
CA LYS A 125 22.81 5.11 -2.33
C LYS A 125 23.98 4.89 -3.28
N ASN A 126 24.45 5.96 -3.91
CA ASN A 126 25.64 5.87 -4.77
C ASN A 126 26.94 5.84 -3.95
N GLU A 127 28.07 5.66 -4.64
CA GLU A 127 29.42 5.61 -4.04
C GLU A 127 29.81 6.91 -3.32
N LYS A 128 29.24 8.05 -3.74
CA LYS A 128 29.42 9.36 -3.10
C LYS A 128 28.53 9.56 -1.86
N GLY A 129 27.76 8.55 -1.46
CA GLY A 129 26.85 8.62 -0.30
C GLY A 129 25.56 9.39 -0.54
N GLN A 130 25.26 9.75 -1.79
CA GLN A 130 24.02 10.44 -2.17
C GLN A 130 22.90 9.42 -2.36
N ILE A 131 21.69 9.76 -1.91
CA ILE A 131 20.51 8.90 -1.99
C ILE A 131 19.65 9.36 -3.16
N TYR A 132 19.13 8.41 -3.93
CA TYR A 132 18.23 8.66 -5.05
C TYR A 132 16.99 7.80 -4.90
N VAL A 133 15.82 8.38 -5.21
CA VAL A 133 14.67 7.58 -5.65
C VAL A 133 14.96 7.15 -7.08
N ILE A 134 14.94 5.84 -7.35
CA ILE A 134 15.27 5.28 -8.66
C ILE A 134 14.09 4.53 -9.30
N ASN A 135 13.07 4.21 -8.51
CA ASN A 135 11.84 3.64 -8.98
C ASN A 135 10.71 4.03 -8.02
N VAL A 136 9.58 4.42 -8.58
CA VAL A 136 8.30 4.51 -7.86
C VAL A 136 7.34 3.60 -8.59
N LEU A 137 6.66 2.74 -7.85
CA LEU A 137 5.59 1.87 -8.34
C LEU A 137 4.32 2.23 -7.57
N THR A 138 3.21 2.35 -8.28
CA THR A 138 1.87 2.43 -7.70
C THR A 138 1.01 1.35 -8.30
N VAL A 139 0.25 0.69 -7.44
CA VAL A 139 -0.72 -0.33 -7.83
C VAL A 139 -2.05 0.04 -7.20
N SER A 140 -3.11 -0.03 -7.99
CA SER A 140 -4.47 0.14 -7.51
C SER A 140 -5.43 -0.78 -8.23
N TYR A 141 -6.37 -1.35 -7.49
CA TYR A 141 -7.42 -2.16 -8.08
C TYR A 141 -8.45 -1.29 -8.81
N GLY A 142 -8.94 -1.76 -9.95
CA GLY A 142 -9.91 -1.05 -10.78
C GLY A 142 -10.61 -1.96 -11.79
N ILE A 143 -11.31 -1.33 -12.73
CA ILE A 143 -12.02 -1.98 -13.82
C ILE A 143 -11.50 -1.40 -15.13
N LYS A 144 -11.28 -2.26 -16.11
CA LYS A 144 -10.90 -1.88 -17.46
C LYS A 144 -11.98 -2.29 -18.43
N ASP A 145 -12.54 -1.31 -19.12
CA ASP A 145 -13.43 -1.55 -20.25
C ASP A 145 -12.61 -1.78 -21.51
N ILE A 146 -12.94 -2.84 -22.23
CA ILE A 146 -12.29 -3.25 -23.48
C ILE A 146 -13.36 -3.31 -24.56
N GLU A 147 -13.12 -2.59 -25.64
CA GLU A 147 -13.99 -2.62 -26.81
C GLU A 147 -13.87 -3.99 -27.50
N ILE A 148 -15.00 -4.69 -27.64
CA ILE A 148 -15.10 -6.00 -28.30
C ILE A 148 -15.77 -5.90 -29.68
N ALA A 149 -16.59 -4.87 -29.89
CA ALA A 149 -17.14 -4.46 -31.18
C ALA A 149 -17.42 -2.94 -31.16
N GLU A 150 -17.77 -2.34 -32.30
CA GLU A 150 -18.02 -0.90 -32.39
C GLU A 150 -19.10 -0.45 -31.38
N ASN A 151 -18.71 0.42 -30.44
CA ASN A 151 -19.55 0.88 -29.33
C ASN A 151 -20.01 -0.22 -28.35
N ASP A 152 -19.38 -1.40 -28.36
CA ASP A 152 -19.66 -2.52 -27.46
C ASP A 152 -18.44 -2.85 -26.60
N TYR A 153 -18.63 -2.88 -25.29
CA TYR A 153 -17.54 -2.93 -24.31
C TYR A 153 -17.80 -4.00 -23.27
N GLU A 154 -16.75 -4.73 -22.91
CA GLU A 154 -16.75 -5.65 -21.78
C GLU A 154 -15.82 -5.14 -20.67
N SER A 155 -16.31 -5.24 -19.43
CA SER A 155 -15.62 -4.75 -18.24
C SER A 155 -14.87 -5.88 -17.53
N PHE A 156 -13.55 -5.74 -17.40
CA PHE A 156 -12.69 -6.70 -16.71
C PHE A 156 -12.12 -6.13 -15.42
N GLN A 157 -12.01 -6.97 -14.39
CA GLN A 157 -11.25 -6.63 -13.20
C GLN A 157 -9.78 -6.45 -13.54
N SER A 158 -9.15 -5.39 -13.03
CA SER A 158 -7.79 -5.04 -13.39
C SER A 158 -7.01 -4.40 -12.24
N ASN A 159 -5.69 -4.48 -12.34
CA ASN A 159 -4.79 -3.63 -11.59
C ASN A 159 -4.31 -2.50 -12.50
N SER A 160 -4.52 -1.25 -12.08
CA SER A 160 -3.85 -0.12 -12.69
C SER A 160 -2.46 0.02 -12.06
N ILE A 161 -1.43 -0.04 -12.90
CA ILE A 161 -0.03 -0.04 -12.50
C ILE A 161 0.64 1.20 -13.11
N CYS A 162 1.21 2.05 -12.27
CA CYS A 162 2.03 3.18 -12.70
C CYS A 162 3.47 2.96 -12.23
N GLN A 163 4.43 3.13 -13.13
CA GLN A 163 5.84 2.98 -12.79
C GLN A 163 6.70 4.08 -13.41
N SER A 164 7.45 4.79 -12.57
CA SER A 164 8.45 5.76 -13.00
C SER A 164 9.82 5.30 -12.59
N LYS A 165 10.76 5.30 -13.55
CA LYS A 165 12.18 4.98 -13.35
C LYS A 165 13.07 6.24 -13.32
N LYS A 166 12.44 7.42 -13.22
CA LYS A 166 13.16 8.70 -13.12
C LYS A 166 14.00 8.71 -11.84
N ARG A 167 15.26 9.13 -11.97
CA ARG A 167 16.18 9.25 -10.83
C ARG A 167 16.05 10.63 -10.20
N THR A 168 15.64 10.69 -8.95
CA THR A 168 15.48 11.94 -8.21
C THR A 168 16.41 11.94 -7.00
N LEU A 169 17.29 12.95 -6.90
CA LEU A 169 18.18 13.11 -5.77
C LEU A 169 17.39 13.45 -4.50
N VAL A 170 17.62 12.70 -3.44
CA VAL A 170 17.10 12.93 -2.11
C VAL A 170 18.14 13.71 -1.32
N LYS A 171 17.76 14.89 -0.83
CA LYS A 171 18.60 15.69 0.07
C LYS A 171 18.55 15.10 1.47
N ASP A 172 17.57 15.54 2.26
CA ASP A 172 17.41 15.12 3.66
C ASP A 172 16.07 14.43 3.91
N THR A 173 15.05 14.81 3.14
CA THR A 173 13.71 14.26 3.28
C THR A 173 13.06 13.93 1.94
N ILE A 174 12.09 13.03 1.97
CA ILE A 174 11.24 12.67 0.84
C ILE A 174 9.80 12.84 1.30
N MET A 175 8.97 13.52 0.50
CA MET A 175 7.53 13.57 0.73
C MET A 175 6.85 12.51 -0.11
N ILE A 176 6.10 11.62 0.53
CA ILE A 176 5.22 10.67 -0.17
C ILE A 176 3.89 11.35 -0.49
N SER A 177 3.29 11.01 -1.63
CA SER A 177 1.97 11.50 -2.04
C SER A 177 1.39 10.65 -3.16
N ASP A 178 0.10 10.84 -3.43
CA ASP A 178 -0.62 10.20 -4.55
C ASP A 178 -0.26 10.79 -5.92
N ASN A 179 0.18 12.06 -5.98
CA ASN A 179 0.19 12.85 -7.23
C ASN A 179 1.58 13.12 -7.81
N ASN A 180 2.67 12.82 -7.10
CA ASN A 180 3.97 13.42 -7.41
C ASN A 180 4.87 12.64 -8.38
N PHE A 181 4.41 11.53 -8.97
CA PHE A 181 5.36 10.58 -9.55
C PHE A 181 5.12 10.10 -10.98
N PHE A 182 3.95 10.31 -11.59
CA PHE A 182 3.64 9.64 -12.86
C PHE A 182 3.06 10.54 -13.94
N GLU A 183 3.66 10.49 -15.13
CA GLU A 183 3.04 10.92 -16.39
C GLU A 183 2.02 9.89 -16.86
N LYS A 184 1.03 10.30 -17.66
CA LYS A 184 -0.08 9.42 -18.10
C LYS A 184 0.40 8.15 -18.83
N ASN A 185 1.51 8.22 -19.56
CA ASN A 185 2.14 7.10 -20.27
C ASN A 185 2.90 6.12 -19.34
N GLU A 186 3.20 6.51 -18.11
CA GLU A 186 3.85 5.66 -17.11
C GLU A 186 2.88 4.65 -16.48
N CYS A 187 1.58 4.79 -16.74
CA CYS A 187 0.51 3.92 -16.25
C CYS A 187 0.00 2.95 -17.32
N PHE A 188 -0.53 1.80 -16.88
CA PHE A 188 -1.21 0.81 -17.72
C PHE A 188 -2.10 -0.09 -16.87
N ASP A 189 -3.14 -0.64 -17.48
CA ASP A 189 -4.03 -1.60 -16.83
C ASP A 189 -3.53 -3.03 -17.11
N CYS A 190 -3.62 -3.89 -16.09
CA CYS A 190 -3.23 -5.29 -16.18
C CYS A 190 -4.37 -6.21 -15.68
N PRO A 191 -4.69 -7.30 -16.40
CA PRO A 191 -5.65 -8.30 -15.92
C PRO A 191 -5.23 -8.90 -14.58
N ILE A 192 -6.19 -9.13 -13.67
CA ILE A 192 -5.91 -9.64 -12.31
C ILE A 192 -5.31 -11.05 -12.26
N LYS A 193 -5.39 -11.82 -13.35
CA LYS A 193 -4.79 -13.16 -13.44
C LYS A 193 -3.26 -13.13 -13.50
N TYR A 194 -2.67 -12.00 -13.88
CA TYR A 194 -1.23 -11.81 -13.85
C TYR A 194 -0.81 -11.17 -12.53
N THR A 195 0.34 -11.60 -12.01
CA THR A 195 1.02 -10.89 -10.93
C THR A 195 1.55 -9.54 -11.42
N ILE A 196 1.77 -8.60 -10.51
CA ILE A 196 2.30 -7.27 -10.84
C ILE A 196 3.66 -7.36 -11.57
N ASP A 197 4.52 -8.28 -11.16
CA ASP A 197 5.83 -8.49 -11.80
C ASP A 197 5.68 -9.02 -13.22
N GLU A 198 4.75 -9.95 -13.48
CA GLU A 198 4.44 -10.44 -14.83
C GLU A 198 3.87 -9.32 -15.70
N CYS A 199 2.98 -8.48 -15.17
CA CYS A 199 2.43 -7.33 -15.87
C CYS A 199 3.54 -6.38 -16.36
N ILE A 200 4.47 -6.04 -15.45
CA ILE A 200 5.59 -5.15 -15.75
C ILE A 200 6.50 -5.79 -16.81
N ALA A 201 6.87 -7.06 -16.63
CA ALA A 201 7.72 -7.78 -17.59
C ALA A 201 7.07 -7.90 -18.98
N ASN A 202 5.76 -8.14 -19.04
CA ASN A 202 5.02 -8.22 -20.31
C ASN A 202 4.94 -6.85 -20.99
N LYS A 203 4.65 -5.77 -20.24
CA LYS A 203 4.68 -4.39 -20.77
C LYS A 203 6.04 -4.04 -21.36
N GLU A 204 7.12 -4.32 -20.64
CA GLU A 204 8.49 -4.03 -21.10
C GLU A 204 8.87 -4.79 -22.37
N LYS A 205 8.35 -6.01 -22.54
CA LYS A 205 8.56 -6.84 -23.73
C LYS A 205 7.57 -6.53 -24.87
N GLY A 206 6.59 -5.65 -24.66
CA GLY A 206 5.54 -5.36 -25.64
C GLY A 206 4.58 -6.55 -25.87
N ILE A 207 4.49 -7.48 -24.91
CA ILE A 207 3.61 -8.65 -25.00
C ILE A 207 2.18 -8.22 -24.72
N LYS A 208 1.26 -8.53 -25.64
CA LYS A 208 -0.17 -8.29 -25.44
C LYS A 208 -0.70 -9.21 -24.34
N MET A 209 -1.22 -8.61 -23.28
CA MET A 209 -1.86 -9.35 -22.19
C MET A 209 -3.27 -9.80 -22.61
N ILE A 210 -3.64 -11.02 -22.23
CA ILE A 210 -4.97 -11.60 -22.49
C ILE A 210 -5.89 -11.21 -21.35
N TRP A 211 -7.10 -10.76 -21.65
CA TRP A 211 -8.03 -10.23 -20.64
C TRP A 211 -9.07 -11.23 -20.14
N GLU A 212 -9.38 -12.24 -20.94
CA GLU A 212 -10.25 -13.39 -20.61
C GLU A 212 -9.59 -14.41 -19.68
#